data_AF-A0A4Q3TQR5-F1
#
_entry.id   AF-A0A4Q3TQR5-F1
#
_cell.length_a   1.000
_cell.length_b   1.000
_cell.length_c   1.000
_cell.angle_alpha   90.00
_cell.angle_beta   90.00
_cell.angle_gamma   90.00
#
_symmetry.space_group_name_H-M   'P 1'
#
loop_
_entity.id
_entity.type
_entity.pdbx_description
1 polymer ?
#
loop_
_entity_poly.entity_id
_entity_poly.type
_entity_poly.pdbx_seq_one_letter_code
_entity_poly.pdbx_strand_id
1 'polypeptide(L)'
;MRIGIFGGTFDPPHNGHLALAQACMKELALDEVLFVPAAQNPLKTLGPKAGGEDRLTMVSLLTAGQTGMGVVDLELRRGGPSYTVDTISDLQLVRPAEYWLLLGSDALAGFGQWRQPSKILKMARLGVVLR
;
A
#
# COMPACT_ATOMS: atom_id res chain seq x y z
N MET A 1 -10.24 3.72 -14.38
CA MET A 1 -9.93 4.27 -13.04
C MET A 1 -8.44 4.09 -12.77
N ARG A 2 -7.82 5.08 -12.14
CA ARG A 2 -6.44 5.07 -11.65
C ARG A 2 -6.44 4.91 -10.13
N ILE A 3 -5.85 3.81 -9.65
CA ILE A 3 -5.89 3.45 -8.24
C ILE A 3 -4.47 3.37 -7.69
N GLY A 4 -4.19 4.14 -6.65
CA GLY A 4 -2.98 4.03 -5.85
C GLY A 4 -3.09 2.90 -4.84
N ILE A 5 -2.08 2.03 -4.77
CA ILE A 5 -1.90 1.05 -3.71
C ILE A 5 -0.81 1.58 -2.81
N PHE A 6 -1.16 1.89 -1.56
CA PHE A 6 -0.21 2.33 -0.56
C PHE A 6 -0.06 1.27 0.53
N GLY A 7 0.89 0.36 0.30
CA GLY A 7 1.20 -0.72 1.23
C GLY A 7 2.10 -0.24 2.38
N GLY A 8 1.83 -0.72 3.60
CA GLY A 8 2.63 -0.34 4.76
C GLY A 8 2.32 -1.17 5.99
N THR A 9 3.27 -1.18 6.94
CA THR A 9 3.01 -1.80 8.24
C THR A 9 1.98 -0.98 9.05
N PHE A 10 2.04 0.36 8.98
CA PHE A 10 1.16 1.27 9.72
C PHE A 10 1.06 0.98 11.22
N ASP A 11 2.18 1.08 11.92
CA ASP A 11 2.30 0.68 13.33
C ASP A 11 2.97 1.78 14.18
N PRO A 12 2.29 2.91 14.44
CA PRO A 12 0.95 3.29 13.96
C PRO A 12 0.99 4.07 12.63
N PRO A 13 -0.16 4.25 11.95
CA PRO A 13 -0.29 5.27 10.90
C PRO A 13 -0.16 6.68 11.48
N HIS A 14 0.14 7.66 10.62
CA HIS A 14 0.39 9.05 11.03
C HIS A 14 0.20 10.01 9.86
N ASN A 15 0.14 11.32 10.12
CA ASN A 15 -0.14 12.35 9.11
C ASN A 15 0.83 12.37 7.93
N GLY A 16 2.09 11.96 8.13
CA GLY A 16 3.03 11.78 7.01
C GLY A 16 2.56 10.76 5.95
N HIS A 17 1.86 9.70 6.35
CA HIS A 17 1.27 8.73 5.42
C HIS A 17 0.11 9.38 4.66
N LEU A 18 -0.76 10.11 5.35
CA LEU A 18 -1.89 10.79 4.74
C LEU A 18 -1.44 11.86 3.75
N ALA A 19 -0.48 12.71 4.13
CA ALA A 19 0.08 13.74 3.27
C ALA A 19 0.71 13.15 2.00
N LEU A 20 1.41 12.02 2.12
CA LEU A 20 1.97 11.30 0.97
C LEU A 20 0.86 10.82 0.03
N ALA A 21 -0.16 10.14 0.57
CA ALA A 21 -1.28 9.66 -0.23
C ALA A 21 -2.02 10.81 -0.94
N GLN A 22 -2.24 11.94 -0.26
CA GLN A 22 -2.87 13.14 -0.82
C GLN A 22 -2.03 13.74 -1.96
N ALA A 23 -0.71 13.83 -1.76
CA ALA A 23 0.20 14.32 -2.79
C ALA A 23 0.18 13.40 -4.02
N CYS A 24 0.31 12.08 -3.83
CA CYS A 24 0.24 11.12 -4.93
C CYS A 24 -1.10 11.18 -5.67
N MET A 25 -2.21 11.29 -4.94
CA MET A 25 -3.54 11.36 -5.54
C MET A 25 -3.68 12.58 -6.46
N LYS A 26 -3.20 13.74 -6.01
CA LYS A 26 -3.19 14.97 -6.80
C LYS A 26 -2.24 14.90 -7.99
N GLU A 27 -0.96 14.62 -7.76
CA GLU A 27 0.09 14.72 -8.79
C GLU A 27 -0.03 13.64 -9.87
N LEU A 28 -0.55 12.46 -9.53
CA LEU A 28 -0.72 11.34 -10.48
C LEU A 28 -2.15 11.27 -11.04
N ALA A 29 -3.03 12.20 -10.64
CA ALA A 29 -4.45 12.22 -10.95
C ALA A 29 -5.10 10.85 -10.68
N LEU A 30 -4.94 10.34 -9.46
CA LEU A 30 -5.56 9.10 -9.02
C LEU A 30 -7.02 9.36 -8.67
N ASP A 31 -7.89 8.44 -9.06
CA ASP A 31 -9.30 8.46 -8.64
C ASP A 31 -9.45 7.99 -7.19
N GLU A 32 -8.53 7.12 -6.74
CA GLU A 32 -8.57 6.53 -5.41
C GLU A 32 -7.18 6.12 -4.90
N VAL A 33 -6.98 6.16 -3.58
CA VAL A 33 -5.83 5.55 -2.90
C VAL A 33 -6.33 4.51 -1.88
N LEU A 34 -5.89 3.28 -2.07
CA LEU A 34 -6.12 2.14 -1.18
C LEU A 34 -4.92 1.96 -0.26
N PHE A 35 -5.13 2.19 1.03
CA PHE A 35 -4.19 1.79 2.07
C PHE A 35 -4.30 0.29 2.30
N VAL A 36 -3.16 -0.40 2.29
CA VAL A 36 -3.08 -1.86 2.48
C VAL A 36 -2.19 -2.17 3.68
N PRO A 37 -2.77 -2.41 4.88
CA PRO A 37 -2.00 -2.81 6.04
C PRO A 37 -1.40 -4.20 5.84
N ALA A 38 -0.08 -4.28 5.93
CA ALA A 38 0.63 -5.54 5.78
C ALA A 38 0.38 -6.49 6.95
N ALA A 39 0.17 -7.78 6.67
CA ALA A 39 0.13 -8.82 7.69
C ALA A 39 1.53 -9.04 8.28
N GLN A 40 2.48 -9.38 7.41
CA GLN A 40 3.90 -9.53 7.77
C GLN A 40 4.76 -8.95 6.66
N ASN A 41 5.55 -7.91 6.97
CA ASN A 41 6.49 -7.37 6.00
C ASN A 41 7.66 -8.35 5.82
N PRO A 42 7.88 -8.92 4.62
CA PRO A 42 8.89 -9.97 4.39
C PRO A 42 10.33 -9.47 4.56
N LEU A 43 10.57 -8.16 4.52
CA LEU A 43 11.89 -7.55 4.65
C LEU A 43 12.21 -7.09 6.08
N LYS A 44 11.24 -7.16 7.01
CA LYS A 44 11.45 -6.81 8.41
C LYS A 44 11.62 -8.09 9.23
N THR A 45 12.67 -8.11 10.06
CA THR A 45 12.95 -9.23 10.98
C THR A 45 12.02 -9.24 12.19
N LEU A 46 11.53 -8.07 12.60
CA LEU A 46 10.56 -7.89 13.67
C LEU A 46 9.18 -7.58 13.10
N GLY A 47 8.16 -8.27 13.62
CA GLY A 47 6.77 -7.99 13.32
C GLY A 47 6.29 -6.66 13.91
N PRO A 48 5.07 -6.21 13.53
CA PRO A 48 4.45 -5.05 14.17
C PRO A 48 4.19 -5.29 15.66
N LYS A 49 4.18 -4.21 16.44
CA LYS A 49 3.79 -4.20 17.86
C LYS A 49 2.27 -4.28 18.00
N ALA A 50 1.51 -3.51 17.23
CA ALA A 50 0.06 -3.55 17.26
C ALA A 50 -0.51 -4.71 16.43
N GLY A 51 -1.65 -5.25 16.86
CA GLY A 51 -2.37 -6.31 16.15
C GLY A 51 -2.80 -5.88 14.74
N GLY A 52 -3.06 -6.84 13.87
CA GLY A 52 -3.53 -6.56 12.50
C GLY A 52 -4.82 -5.74 12.49
N GLU A 53 -5.79 -6.13 13.33
CA GLU A 53 -7.08 -5.43 13.46
C GLU A 53 -6.94 -4.02 14.04
N ASP A 54 -6.05 -3.83 15.02
CA ASP A 54 -5.75 -2.49 15.57
C ASP A 54 -5.19 -1.58 14.49
N ARG A 55 -4.22 -2.08 13.69
CA ARG A 55 -3.62 -1.30 12.60
C ARG A 55 -4.63 -1.00 11.49
N LEU A 56 -5.47 -1.96 11.13
CA LEU A 56 -6.58 -1.74 10.20
C LEU A 56 -7.50 -0.63 10.71
N THR A 57 -7.90 -0.69 11.98
CA THR A 57 -8.76 0.32 12.63
C THR A 57 -8.10 1.69 12.64
N MET A 58 -6.84 1.78 13.03
CA MET A 58 -6.11 3.06 13.01
C MET A 58 -6.00 3.65 11.61
N VAL A 59 -5.80 2.83 10.57
CA VAL A 59 -5.76 3.30 9.18
C VAL A 59 -7.14 3.74 8.71
N SER A 60 -8.21 2.99 9.03
CA SER A 60 -9.59 3.40 8.75
C SER A 60 -9.89 4.78 9.32
N LEU A 61 -9.48 5.03 10.57
CA LEU A 61 -9.64 6.33 11.24
C LEU A 61 -8.81 7.42 10.56
N LEU A 62 -7.58 7.13 10.14
CA LEU A 62 -6.74 8.09 9.41
C LEU A 62 -7.38 8.51 8.07
N THR A 63 -8.02 7.56 7.37
CA THR A 63 -8.64 7.80 6.05
C THR A 63 -10.10 8.29 6.15
N ALA A 64 -10.70 8.29 7.34
CA ALA A 64 -12.09 8.69 7.51
C ALA A 64 -12.31 10.15 7.07
N GLY A 65 -13.31 10.38 6.21
CA GLY A 65 -13.63 11.69 5.66
C GLY A 65 -12.69 12.17 4.54
N GLN A 66 -11.69 11.39 4.14
CA GLN A 66 -10.80 11.70 3.02
C GLN A 66 -11.44 11.18 1.72
N THR A 67 -11.84 12.09 0.84
CA THR A 67 -12.50 11.71 -0.42
C THR A 67 -11.53 10.94 -1.31
N GLY A 68 -11.97 9.77 -1.79
CA GLY A 68 -11.17 8.87 -2.63
C GLY A 68 -9.99 8.21 -1.90
N MET A 69 -10.07 8.10 -0.57
CA MET A 69 -9.14 7.26 0.19
C MET A 69 -9.91 6.18 0.95
N GLY A 70 -9.35 4.98 0.96
CA GLY A 70 -9.93 3.85 1.66
C GLY A 70 -8.86 2.90 2.16
N VAL A 71 -9.29 1.89 2.91
CA VAL A 71 -8.44 0.82 3.41
C VAL A 71 -9.00 -0.52 3.00
N VAL A 72 -8.11 -1.46 2.69
CA VAL A 72 -8.47 -2.85 2.38
C VAL A 72 -7.67 -3.80 3.26
N ASP A 73 -8.32 -4.83 3.78
CA ASP A 73 -7.77 -5.79 4.74
C ASP A 73 -7.23 -7.07 4.08
N LEU A 74 -7.09 -7.08 2.75
CA LEU A 74 -6.81 -8.29 1.97
C LEU A 74 -5.55 -9.03 2.44
N GLU A 75 -4.48 -8.31 2.78
CA GLU A 75 -3.24 -8.93 3.24
C GLU A 75 -3.39 -9.50 4.65
N LEU A 76 -4.12 -8.81 5.53
CA LEU A 76 -4.44 -9.29 6.87
C LEU A 76 -5.28 -10.57 6.83
N ARG A 77 -6.28 -10.63 5.94
CA ARG A 77 -7.11 -11.82 5.71
C ARG A 77 -6.31 -12.98 5.14
N ARG A 78 -5.40 -12.70 4.19
CA ARG A 78 -4.54 -13.72 3.59
C ARG A 78 -3.59 -14.32 4.63
N GLY A 79 -3.09 -13.50 5.55
CA GLY A 79 -2.09 -13.89 6.55
C GLY A 79 -0.73 -14.19 5.94
N GLY A 80 0.24 -14.51 6.80
CA GLY A 80 1.63 -14.77 6.40
C GLY A 80 2.33 -13.55 5.75
N PRO A 81 3.41 -13.78 4.99
CA PRO A 81 4.16 -12.72 4.33
C PRO A 81 3.35 -11.95 3.29
N SER A 82 3.34 -10.63 3.44
CA SER A 82 2.73 -9.67 2.52
C SER A 82 3.62 -9.43 1.30
N TYR A 83 3.37 -10.14 0.21
CA TYR A 83 4.03 -9.88 -1.08
C TYR A 83 3.18 -8.98 -1.98
N THR A 84 3.73 -7.85 -2.39
CA THR A 84 3.03 -6.87 -3.24
C THR A 84 2.58 -7.45 -4.59
N VAL A 85 3.34 -8.39 -5.16
CA VAL A 85 2.95 -9.08 -6.40
C VAL A 85 1.61 -9.82 -6.24
N ASP A 86 1.40 -10.45 -5.09
CA ASP A 86 0.18 -11.19 -4.78
C ASP A 86 -0.97 -10.21 -4.48
N THR A 87 -0.68 -9.10 -3.79
CA THR A 87 -1.64 -8.01 -3.52
C THR A 87 -2.18 -7.35 -4.79
N ILE A 88 -1.30 -7.00 -5.74
CA ILE A 88 -1.75 -6.41 -7.01
C ILE A 88 -2.55 -7.43 -7.82
N SER A 89 -2.13 -8.71 -7.82
CA SER A 89 -2.84 -9.79 -8.53
C SER A 89 -4.27 -9.95 -8.01
N ASP A 90 -4.45 -10.03 -6.69
CA ASP A 90 -5.77 -10.17 -6.08
C ASP A 90 -6.67 -8.97 -6.36
N LEU A 91 -6.11 -7.75 -6.29
CA LEU A 91 -6.84 -6.53 -6.61
C LEU A 91 -7.29 -6.49 -8.08
N GLN A 92 -6.42 -6.87 -9.03
CA GLN A 92 -6.75 -6.90 -10.45
C GLN A 92 -7.87 -7.90 -10.78
N LEU A 93 -7.97 -9.02 -10.04
CA LEU A 93 -9.02 -10.01 -10.23
C LEU A 93 -10.40 -9.47 -9.86
N VAL A 94 -10.50 -8.73 -8.76
CA VAL A 94 -11.78 -8.20 -8.27
C VAL A 94 -12.13 -6.82 -8.84
N ARG A 95 -11.12 -6.04 -9.27
CA ARG A 95 -11.29 -4.67 -9.71
C ARG A 95 -10.32 -4.30 -10.83
N PRO A 96 -10.65 -4.57 -12.10
CA PRO A 96 -9.82 -4.16 -13.22
C PRO A 96 -9.61 -2.63 -13.27
N ALA A 97 -8.36 -2.17 -13.15
CA ALA A 97 -7.99 -0.75 -13.12
C ALA A 97 -6.52 -0.52 -13.51
N GLU A 98 -6.15 0.75 -13.75
CA GLU A 98 -4.74 1.15 -13.85
C GLU A 98 -4.15 1.34 -12.45
N TYR A 99 -3.24 0.45 -12.06
CA TYR A 99 -2.66 0.47 -10.73
C TYR A 99 -1.36 1.27 -10.66
N TRP A 100 -1.22 2.03 -9.58
CA TRP A 100 -0.01 2.70 -9.16
C TRP A 100 0.42 2.17 -7.81
N LEU A 101 1.64 1.65 -7.70
CA LEU A 101 2.24 1.32 -6.42
C LEU A 101 2.89 2.59 -5.84
N LEU A 102 2.41 3.05 -4.70
CA LEU A 102 2.89 4.24 -4.02
C LEU A 102 3.94 3.85 -2.98
N LEU A 103 5.15 4.41 -3.09
CA LEU A 103 6.26 4.09 -2.19
C LEU A 103 7.23 5.26 -2.01
N GLY A 104 8.01 5.24 -0.92
CA GLY A 104 9.09 6.20 -0.68
C GLY A 104 10.39 5.81 -1.38
N SER A 105 11.31 6.77 -1.52
CA SER A 105 12.65 6.57 -2.09
C SER A 105 13.44 5.44 -1.40
N ASP A 106 13.26 5.26 -0.09
CA ASP A 106 13.84 4.19 0.73
C ASP A 106 13.37 2.80 0.28
N ALA A 107 12.07 2.63 0.03
CA ALA A 107 11.51 1.38 -0.48
C ALA A 107 11.96 1.11 -1.92
N LEU A 108 12.11 2.15 -2.74
CA LEU A 108 12.60 2.02 -4.12
C LEU A 108 14.03 1.47 -4.16
N ALA A 109 14.91 1.95 -3.28
CA ALA A 109 16.30 1.49 -3.21
C ALA A 109 16.40 -0.04 -2.99
N GLY A 110 15.45 -0.62 -2.25
CA GLY A 110 15.34 -2.07 -2.01
C GLY A 110 14.46 -2.84 -2.99
N PHE A 111 13.85 -2.18 -3.99
CA PHE A 111 12.80 -2.78 -4.83
C PHE A 111 13.25 -4.04 -5.58
N GLY A 112 14.53 -4.12 -5.96
CA GLY A 112 15.10 -5.30 -6.61
C GLY A 112 15.05 -6.58 -5.76
N GLN A 113 14.91 -6.46 -4.45
CA GLN A 113 14.80 -7.60 -3.51
C GLN A 113 13.35 -8.06 -3.29
N TRP A 114 12.37 -7.34 -3.87
CA TRP A 114 10.97 -7.70 -3.72
C TRP A 114 10.66 -8.98 -4.50
N ARG A 115 9.61 -9.70 -4.09
CA ARG A 115 9.20 -10.92 -4.80
C ARG A 115 8.67 -10.57 -6.19
N GLN A 116 9.33 -11.06 -7.24
CA GLN A 116 8.98 -10.86 -8.65
C GLN A 116 8.85 -9.38 -9.06
N PRO A 117 9.92 -8.58 -8.94
CA PRO A 117 9.85 -7.14 -9.17
C PRO A 117 9.50 -6.80 -10.62
N SER A 118 9.99 -7.58 -11.59
CA SER A 118 9.64 -7.42 -13.01
C SER A 118 8.15 -7.70 -13.29
N LYS A 119 7.50 -8.58 -12.52
CA LYS A 119 6.06 -8.82 -12.65
C LYS A 119 5.27 -7.65 -12.08
N ILE A 120 5.69 -7.11 -10.94
CA ILE A 120 5.09 -5.91 -10.34
C ILE A 120 5.08 -4.76 -11.36
N LEU A 121 6.22 -4.49 -12.01
CA LEU A 121 6.34 -3.42 -13.01
C LEU A 121 5.47 -3.63 -14.27
N LYS A 122 5.03 -4.87 -14.54
CA LYS A 122 4.07 -5.16 -15.62
C LYS A 122 2.62 -4.96 -15.18
N MET A 123 2.33 -5.05 -13.89
CA MET A 123 0.98 -4.95 -13.34
C MET A 123 0.64 -3.56 -12.80
N ALA A 124 1.65 -2.78 -12.40
CA ALA A 124 1.47 -1.45 -11.84
C ALA A 124 2.61 -0.51 -12.22
N ARG A 125 2.28 0.79 -12.32
CA ARG A 125 3.25 1.88 -12.42
C ARG A 125 3.77 2.24 -11.03
N LEU A 126 4.97 2.81 -10.93
CA LEU A 126 5.50 3.28 -9.64
C LEU A 126 5.23 4.77 -9.45
N GLY A 127 4.63 5.13 -8.31
CA GLY A 127 4.56 6.50 -7.81
C GLY A 127 5.54 6.66 -6.65
N VAL A 128 6.70 7.27 -6.90
CA VAL A 128 7.78 7.37 -5.91
C VAL A 128 7.83 8.77 -5.33
N VAL A 129 7.78 8.86 -4.00
CA VAL A 129 7.91 10.12 -3.27
C VAL A 129 9.33 10.24 -2.72
N LEU A 130 10.02 11.30 -3.15
CA LEU A 130 11.32 11.67 -2.63
C LEU A 130 11.14 12.28 -1.23
N ARG A 131 11.96 11.83 -0.29
CA ARG A 131 12.04 12.33 1.08
C ARG A 131 13.45 12.79 1.35
#